data_AF-A0A6I5P8G7-F1
#
_entry.id   AF-A0A6I5P8G7-F1
#
_cell.length_a   1.000
_cell.length_b   1.000
_cell.length_c   1.000
_cell.angle_alpha   90.00
_cell.angle_beta   90.00
_cell.angle_gamma   90.00
#
_symmetry.space_group_name_H-M   'P 1'
#
loop_
_entity.id
_entity.type
_entity.pdbx_description
1 polymer ?
#
loop_
_entity_poly.entity_id
_entity_poly.type
_entity_poly.pdbx_seq_one_letter_code
_entity_poly.pdbx_strand_id
1 'polypeptide(L)'
;MAIGTTLSLGTLAPAQAVTFRLSWTGQILGYSAEGQFSYDDTQTYEDGIVRGDDLDAFDISFFDPQGNLIQAFEDNHLTYAGFNFNFDTQTGEILQDGFFNEPNGIDIGEYTVLFDEAGDPVGATGLNFWSAAPLTPDGEPIPHVHLTDFGDEFPDLPVGFGPHLDVAFFTRTRAQLLDDPGAGEQFGQRMIATQVPEPGALVGLGAIALLAGRWQRSKGQAKSV
;
A
#
# COMPACT_ATOMS: atom_id res chain seq x y z
N MET A 1 46.57 44.59 9.33
CA MET A 1 45.28 44.24 8.72
C MET A 1 45.08 42.76 8.92
N ALA A 2 44.11 42.37 9.76
CA ALA A 2 43.74 40.97 9.95
C ALA A 2 42.46 40.74 9.13
N ILE A 3 42.53 39.84 8.15
CA ILE A 3 41.38 39.41 7.37
C ILE A 3 40.78 38.24 8.14
N GLY A 4 39.67 38.48 8.84
CA GLY A 4 38.90 37.44 9.51
C GLY A 4 38.02 36.72 8.50
N THR A 5 38.33 35.46 8.22
CA THR A 5 37.46 34.57 7.43
C THR A 5 36.37 34.04 8.35
N THR A 6 35.14 34.54 8.21
CA THR A 6 33.97 33.97 8.86
C THR A 6 33.57 32.68 8.14
N LEU A 7 33.79 31.55 8.80
CA LEU A 7 33.25 30.25 8.40
C LEU A 7 31.75 30.25 8.74
N SER A 8 30.87 30.41 7.75
CA SER A 8 29.45 30.15 7.95
C SER A 8 29.27 28.63 8.06
N LEU A 9 29.03 28.14 9.28
CA LEU A 9 28.38 26.85 9.47
C LEU A 9 26.95 27.01 8.96
N GLY A 10 26.72 26.63 7.70
CA GLY A 10 25.38 26.40 7.20
C GLY A 10 24.74 25.34 8.08
N THR A 11 23.63 25.68 8.73
CA THR A 11 22.74 24.70 9.34
C THR A 11 22.24 23.82 8.20
N LEU A 12 22.76 22.60 8.08
CA LEU A 12 22.09 21.55 7.33
C LEU A 12 20.72 21.40 7.99
N ALA A 13 19.67 21.90 7.34
CA ALA A 13 18.33 21.47 7.70
C ALA A 13 18.32 19.94 7.56
N PRO A 14 17.80 19.20 8.54
CA PRO A 14 17.59 17.77 8.32
C PRO A 14 16.78 17.61 7.04
N ALA A 15 17.15 16.64 6.19
CA ALA A 15 16.31 16.25 5.06
C ALA A 15 14.88 16.07 5.59
N GLN A 16 13.94 16.85 5.07
CA GLN A 16 12.55 16.75 5.47
C GLN A 16 11.97 15.59 4.68
N ALA A 17 12.04 14.40 5.27
CA ALA A 17 11.30 13.26 4.74
C ALA A 17 9.81 13.59 4.86
N VAL A 18 9.11 13.60 3.73
CA VAL A 18 7.65 13.68 3.73
C VAL A 18 7.09 12.28 3.88
N THR A 19 6.11 12.09 4.76
CA THR A 19 5.45 10.79 4.96
C THR A 19 4.04 10.79 4.41
N PHE A 20 3.67 9.69 3.76
CA PHE A 20 2.32 9.40 3.30
C PHE A 20 1.82 8.12 3.94
N ARG A 21 0.52 8.08 4.26
CA ARG A 21 -0.20 6.85 4.60
C ARG A 21 -0.79 6.23 3.36
N LEU A 22 -0.65 4.92 3.24
CA LEU A 22 -1.28 4.10 2.22
C LEU A 22 -2.55 3.48 2.78
N SER A 23 -3.59 3.46 1.96
CA SER A 23 -4.81 2.72 2.26
C SER A 23 -5.42 2.13 1.01
N TRP A 24 -5.88 0.90 1.14
CA TRP A 24 -6.68 0.21 0.13
C TRP A 24 -7.68 -0.70 0.82
N THR A 25 -8.84 -0.88 0.22
CA THR A 25 -9.84 -1.85 0.67
C THR A 25 -10.39 -2.53 -0.57
N GLY A 26 -10.24 -3.83 -0.66
CA GLY A 26 -10.79 -4.66 -1.72
C GLY A 26 -12.32 -4.71 -1.64
N GLN A 27 -12.94 -4.53 -2.79
CA GLN A 27 -14.40 -4.56 -2.94
C GLN A 27 -14.99 -5.95 -2.75
N ILE A 28 -14.22 -6.97 -3.13
CA ILE A 28 -14.62 -8.36 -2.97
C ILE A 28 -14.07 -8.87 -1.64
N LEU A 29 -14.97 -9.48 -0.88
CA LEU A 29 -14.73 -10.09 0.43
C LEU A 29 -14.33 -9.13 1.55
N GLY A 30 -13.73 -7.96 1.26
CA GLY A 30 -13.44 -6.91 2.23
C GLY A 30 -12.01 -6.91 2.78
N TYR A 31 -11.07 -7.53 2.06
CA TYR A 31 -9.63 -7.44 2.38
C TYR A 31 -9.16 -6.00 2.35
N SER A 32 -8.12 -5.66 3.10
CA SER A 32 -7.57 -4.31 3.09
C SER A 32 -6.06 -4.30 3.19
N ALA A 33 -5.47 -3.18 2.80
CA ALA A 33 -4.05 -2.89 2.97
C ALA A 33 -3.90 -1.52 3.63
N GLU A 34 -3.01 -1.43 4.62
CA GLU A 34 -2.63 -0.19 5.27
C GLU A 34 -1.11 -0.11 5.34
N GLY A 35 -0.55 1.07 5.15
CA GLY A 35 0.89 1.24 5.14
C GLY A 35 1.33 2.69 5.21
N GLN A 36 2.63 2.90 4.99
CA GLN A 36 3.21 4.21 4.88
C GLN A 36 4.46 4.17 4.01
N PHE A 37 4.77 5.30 3.38
CA PHE A 37 6.06 5.49 2.73
C PHE A 37 6.57 6.90 2.98
N SER A 38 7.87 7.09 2.84
CA SER A 38 8.49 8.40 2.89
C SER A 38 9.59 8.57 1.86
N TYR A 39 9.83 9.82 1.48
CA TYR A 39 10.91 10.22 0.59
C TYR A 39 11.37 11.64 0.94
N ASP A 40 12.54 12.03 0.46
CA ASP A 40 13.11 13.37 0.64
C ASP A 40 12.45 14.40 -0.30
N ASP A 41 11.56 15.23 0.24
CA ASP A 41 10.83 16.22 -0.55
C ASP A 41 11.68 17.41 -1.03
N THR A 42 12.97 17.44 -0.66
CA THR A 42 13.93 18.45 -1.11
C THR A 42 14.63 18.07 -2.42
N GLN A 43 14.47 16.82 -2.87
CA GLN A 43 15.05 16.32 -4.11
C GLN A 43 14.15 16.57 -5.32
N THR A 44 14.73 16.47 -6.52
CA THR A 44 13.99 16.51 -7.79
C THR A 44 14.04 15.13 -8.42
N TYR A 45 12.86 14.58 -8.69
CA TYR A 45 12.69 13.25 -9.25
C TYR A 45 12.43 13.31 -10.76
N GLU A 46 12.88 12.28 -11.48
CA GLU A 46 12.63 12.15 -12.91
C GLU A 46 11.12 12.10 -13.17
N ASP A 47 10.65 12.94 -14.10
CA ASP A 47 9.23 13.15 -14.43
C ASP A 47 8.33 13.56 -13.24
N GLY A 48 8.91 13.91 -12.10
CA GLY A 48 8.18 14.18 -10.85
C GLY A 48 7.63 12.92 -10.18
N ILE A 49 8.17 11.74 -10.52
CA ILE A 49 7.75 10.45 -9.99
C ILE A 49 8.78 9.91 -8.99
N VAL A 50 8.36 9.69 -7.75
CA VAL A 50 9.14 8.96 -6.74
C VAL A 50 9.01 7.47 -7.00
N ARG A 51 10.13 6.78 -7.18
CA ARG A 51 10.21 5.34 -7.47
C ARG A 51 10.78 4.57 -6.29
N GLY A 52 10.83 3.25 -6.39
CA GLY A 52 11.32 2.38 -5.31
C GLY A 52 12.68 2.77 -4.73
N ASP A 53 13.66 3.08 -5.58
CA ASP A 53 15.00 3.50 -5.17
C ASP A 53 15.06 4.91 -4.56
N ASP A 54 14.00 5.70 -4.72
CA ASP A 54 13.89 7.08 -4.21
C ASP A 54 13.28 7.14 -2.79
N LEU A 55 12.79 6.01 -2.28
CA LEU A 55 12.12 5.92 -0.99
C LEU A 55 13.14 5.87 0.16
N ASP A 56 12.81 6.57 1.24
CA ASP A 56 13.53 6.45 2.52
C ASP A 56 13.01 5.27 3.36
N ALA A 57 11.71 4.96 3.23
CA ALA A 57 11.03 3.88 3.92
C ALA A 57 9.75 3.47 3.18
N PHE A 58 9.37 2.19 3.28
CA PHE A 58 8.10 1.69 2.76
C PHE A 58 7.61 0.48 3.55
N ASP A 59 6.53 0.66 4.32
CA ASP A 59 5.88 -0.38 5.10
C ASP A 59 4.46 -0.62 4.60
N ILE A 60 4.04 -1.88 4.54
CA ILE A 60 2.66 -2.25 4.19
C ILE A 60 2.21 -3.48 5.00
N SER A 61 0.94 -3.52 5.37
CA SER A 61 0.28 -4.64 6.02
C SER A 61 -1.02 -4.97 5.32
N PHE A 62 -1.31 -6.26 5.20
CA PHE A 62 -2.52 -6.80 4.57
C PHE A 62 -3.41 -7.46 5.62
N PHE A 63 -4.72 -7.25 5.51
CA PHE A 63 -5.70 -7.68 6.50
C PHE A 63 -6.85 -8.43 5.84
N ASP A 64 -7.38 -9.40 6.57
CA ASP A 64 -8.60 -10.10 6.21
C ASP A 64 -9.85 -9.22 6.44
N PRO A 65 -11.04 -9.65 5.98
CA PRO A 65 -12.25 -8.85 6.15
C PRO A 65 -12.77 -8.69 7.58
N GLN A 66 -12.20 -9.41 8.54
CA GLN A 66 -12.49 -9.25 9.96
C GLN A 66 -11.50 -8.27 10.62
N GLY A 67 -10.51 -7.79 9.88
CA GLY A 67 -9.45 -6.89 10.34
C GLY A 67 -8.29 -7.63 11.00
N ASN A 68 -8.16 -8.95 10.82
CA ASN A 68 -6.99 -9.67 11.29
C ASN A 68 -5.82 -9.47 10.32
N LEU A 69 -4.62 -9.27 10.86
CA LEU A 69 -3.40 -9.19 10.06
C LEU A 69 -3.12 -10.53 9.38
N ILE A 70 -2.92 -10.50 8.07
CA ILE A 70 -2.45 -11.63 7.25
C ILE A 70 -0.93 -11.62 7.23
N GLN A 71 -0.34 -10.53 6.75
CA GLN A 71 1.10 -10.36 6.60
C GLN A 71 1.49 -8.87 6.60
N ALA A 72 2.70 -8.59 7.06
CA ALA A 72 3.31 -7.27 7.02
C ALA A 72 4.69 -7.35 6.37
N PHE A 73 5.05 -6.30 5.65
CA PHE A 73 6.34 -6.12 5.01
C PHE A 73 6.94 -4.78 5.46
N GLU A 74 8.07 -4.86 6.17
CA GLU A 74 8.86 -3.71 6.59
C GLU A 74 9.91 -3.40 5.53
N ASP A 75 10.10 -2.13 5.21
CA ASP A 75 11.00 -1.65 4.16
C ASP A 75 10.95 -2.52 2.90
N ASN A 76 9.73 -2.72 2.38
CA ASN A 76 9.49 -3.68 1.31
C ASN A 76 10.29 -3.36 0.04
N HIS A 77 10.54 -2.08 -0.22
CA HIS A 77 11.40 -1.59 -1.29
C HIS A 77 12.86 -2.10 -1.23
N LEU A 78 13.34 -2.54 -0.06
CA LEU A 78 14.68 -3.11 0.13
C LEU A 78 14.68 -4.64 0.17
N THR A 79 13.54 -5.26 0.43
CA THR A 79 13.45 -6.70 0.73
C THR A 79 12.85 -7.52 -0.40
N TYR A 80 12.12 -6.90 -1.34
CA TYR A 80 11.52 -7.57 -2.48
C TYR A 80 12.14 -7.09 -3.79
N ALA A 81 12.84 -7.99 -4.51
CA ALA A 81 13.52 -7.65 -5.75
C ALA A 81 12.58 -7.27 -6.91
N GLY A 82 11.31 -7.71 -6.84
CA GLY A 82 10.28 -7.33 -7.80
C GLY A 82 9.53 -6.04 -7.45
N PHE A 83 9.92 -5.35 -6.37
CA PHE A 83 9.23 -4.16 -5.89
C PHE A 83 9.13 -3.10 -6.98
N ASN A 84 7.90 -2.64 -7.24
CA ASN A 84 7.62 -1.53 -8.12
C ASN A 84 6.59 -0.61 -7.47
N PHE A 85 6.94 0.66 -7.32
CA PHE A 85 6.07 1.67 -6.74
C PHE A 85 6.37 3.01 -7.41
N ASN A 86 5.31 3.72 -7.80
CA ASN A 86 5.41 4.93 -8.61
C ASN A 86 4.44 5.97 -8.08
N PHE A 87 4.97 6.97 -7.37
CA PHE A 87 4.17 8.05 -6.75
C PHE A 87 4.40 9.37 -7.49
N ASP A 88 3.33 9.93 -8.04
CA ASP A 88 3.37 11.22 -8.73
C ASP A 88 3.25 12.36 -7.72
N THR A 89 4.34 13.10 -7.54
CA THR A 89 4.42 14.22 -6.59
C THR A 89 3.58 15.43 -7.01
N GLN A 90 3.18 15.53 -8.28
CA GLN A 90 2.37 16.64 -8.80
C GLN A 90 0.88 16.42 -8.52
N THR A 91 0.41 15.17 -8.66
CA THR A 91 -1.00 14.80 -8.45
C THR A 91 -1.27 14.25 -7.06
N GLY A 92 -0.24 13.73 -6.37
CA GLY A 92 -0.39 13.01 -5.11
C GLY A 92 -1.00 11.62 -5.28
N GLU A 93 -0.92 11.05 -6.49
CA GLU A 93 -1.50 9.74 -6.82
C GLU A 93 -0.42 8.66 -6.98
N ILE A 94 -0.78 7.41 -6.70
CA ILE A 94 0.03 6.24 -7.00
C ILE A 94 -0.38 5.74 -8.39
N LEU A 95 0.58 5.61 -9.30
CA LEU A 95 0.34 5.13 -10.66
C LEU A 95 0.04 3.62 -10.64
N GLN A 96 -1.11 3.24 -11.20
CA GLN A 96 -1.66 1.88 -11.12
C GLN A 96 -2.32 1.42 -12.43
N ASP A 97 -2.11 2.16 -13.51
CA ASP A 97 -2.77 1.94 -14.81
C ASP A 97 -1.93 1.03 -15.75
N GLY A 98 -0.69 0.74 -15.37
CA GLY A 98 0.25 -0.13 -16.11
C GLY A 98 0.40 -1.53 -15.52
N PHE A 99 1.17 -2.37 -16.21
CA PHE A 99 1.53 -3.69 -15.67
C PHE A 99 2.42 -3.55 -14.43
N PHE A 100 2.38 -4.55 -13.55
CA PHE A 100 3.04 -4.56 -12.25
C PHE A 100 4.53 -4.16 -12.26
N ASN A 101 5.25 -4.33 -13.37
CA ASN A 101 6.66 -3.98 -13.54
C ASN A 101 6.92 -2.77 -14.45
N GLU A 102 5.88 -2.06 -14.87
CA GLU A 102 5.99 -0.89 -15.75
C GLU A 102 6.04 0.43 -14.95
N PRO A 103 6.53 1.54 -15.56
CA PRO A 103 6.68 2.83 -14.87
C PRO A 103 5.39 3.46 -14.33
N ASN A 104 4.23 2.94 -14.73
CA ASN A 104 2.89 3.36 -14.32
C ASN A 104 2.11 2.25 -13.61
N GLY A 105 2.77 1.18 -13.16
CA GLY A 105 2.18 0.09 -12.39
C GLY A 105 2.69 0.02 -10.95
N ILE A 106 2.33 -1.08 -10.27
CA ILE A 106 2.67 -1.34 -8.87
C ILE A 106 2.90 -2.84 -8.65
N ASP A 107 3.87 -3.19 -7.80
CA ASP A 107 4.08 -4.54 -7.26
C ASP A 107 4.73 -4.41 -5.88
N ILE A 108 3.99 -4.80 -4.84
CA ILE A 108 4.37 -4.64 -3.44
C ILE A 108 4.07 -5.95 -2.71
N GLY A 109 4.90 -6.35 -1.77
CA GLY A 109 4.77 -7.55 -0.96
C GLY A 109 5.88 -8.52 -1.32
N GLU A 110 5.52 -9.75 -1.65
CA GLU A 110 6.48 -10.76 -2.10
C GLU A 110 5.83 -11.71 -3.10
N TYR A 111 6.55 -11.98 -4.18
CA TYR A 111 6.22 -13.03 -5.13
C TYR A 111 7.49 -13.80 -5.51
N THR A 112 7.49 -15.10 -5.24
CA THR A 112 8.61 -15.99 -5.54
C THR A 112 8.15 -17.15 -6.40
N VAL A 113 8.72 -17.29 -7.60
CA VAL A 113 8.46 -18.46 -8.46
C VAL A 113 9.21 -19.67 -7.92
N LEU A 114 8.50 -20.79 -7.80
CA LEU A 114 9.07 -22.09 -7.44
C LEU A 114 9.45 -22.86 -8.71
N PHE A 115 10.67 -23.41 -8.72
CA PHE A 115 11.18 -24.22 -9.82
C PHE A 115 11.49 -25.65 -9.33
N ASP A 116 11.29 -26.65 -10.19
CA ASP A 116 11.76 -28.01 -9.92
C ASP A 116 13.28 -28.17 -10.17
N GLU A 117 13.79 -29.39 -9.98
CA GLU A 117 15.20 -29.70 -10.22
C GLU A 117 15.64 -29.50 -11.68
N ALA A 118 14.71 -29.51 -12.64
CA ALA A 118 14.98 -29.24 -14.05
C ALA A 118 14.99 -27.73 -14.36
N GLY A 119 14.58 -26.89 -13.41
CA GLY A 119 14.43 -25.45 -13.60
C GLY A 119 13.10 -25.05 -14.25
N ASP A 120 12.13 -25.97 -14.32
CA ASP A 120 10.79 -25.69 -14.83
C ASP A 120 9.92 -25.08 -13.71
N PRO A 121 9.11 -24.04 -13.99
CA PRO A 121 8.26 -23.44 -12.98
C PRO A 121 7.14 -24.40 -12.57
N VAL A 122 7.04 -24.66 -11.27
CA VAL A 122 6.05 -25.59 -10.69
C VAL A 122 5.02 -24.89 -9.80
N GLY A 123 5.21 -23.61 -9.52
CA GLY A 123 4.27 -22.80 -8.74
C GLY A 123 4.87 -21.45 -8.38
N ALA A 124 4.20 -20.73 -7.49
CA ALA A 124 4.74 -19.53 -6.87
C ALA A 124 4.22 -19.42 -5.43
N THR A 125 4.88 -18.57 -4.66
CA THR A 125 4.61 -18.32 -3.25
C THR A 125 4.67 -16.83 -2.95
N GLY A 126 4.10 -16.43 -1.82
CA GLY A 126 4.09 -15.07 -1.33
C GLY A 126 2.73 -14.39 -1.45
N LEU A 127 2.62 -13.24 -0.79
CA LEU A 127 1.48 -12.35 -0.82
C LEU A 127 1.92 -11.05 -1.48
N ASN A 128 1.38 -10.74 -2.66
CA ASN A 128 1.68 -9.47 -3.34
C ASN A 128 0.43 -8.70 -3.78
N PHE A 129 0.58 -7.39 -3.77
CA PHE A 129 -0.34 -6.39 -4.26
C PHE A 129 0.20 -5.79 -5.56
N TRP A 130 -0.45 -6.06 -6.68
CA TRP A 130 0.13 -5.78 -7.99
C TRP A 130 -0.89 -5.27 -8.98
N SER A 131 -0.47 -4.43 -9.94
CA SER A 131 -1.36 -3.94 -11.00
C SER A 131 -1.31 -4.78 -12.27
N ALA A 132 -2.47 -4.89 -12.92
CA ALA A 132 -2.59 -5.29 -14.31
C ALA A 132 -3.00 -4.08 -15.16
N ALA A 133 -2.76 -4.13 -16.46
CA ALA A 133 -3.20 -3.12 -17.42
C ALA A 133 -4.31 -3.66 -18.35
N PRO A 134 -5.50 -4.05 -17.83
CA PRO A 134 -6.63 -4.32 -18.70
C PRO A 134 -6.99 -3.03 -19.44
N LEU A 135 -7.28 -3.17 -20.73
CA LEU A 135 -7.71 -2.06 -21.57
C LEU A 135 -9.23 -2.10 -21.74
N THR A 136 -9.85 -0.94 -21.73
CA THR A 136 -11.23 -0.79 -22.25
C THR A 136 -11.29 -1.22 -23.72
N PRO A 137 -12.48 -1.52 -24.27
CA PRO A 137 -12.65 -1.77 -25.70
C PRO A 137 -12.12 -0.65 -26.61
N ASP A 138 -12.06 0.58 -26.10
CA ASP A 138 -11.56 1.76 -26.81
C ASP A 138 -10.03 1.95 -26.65
N GLY A 139 -9.35 1.06 -25.92
CA GLY A 139 -7.90 1.04 -25.76
C GLY A 139 -7.35 1.81 -24.56
N GLU A 140 -8.22 2.44 -23.76
CA GLU A 140 -7.80 3.18 -22.55
C GLU A 140 -7.44 2.21 -21.42
N PRO A 141 -6.30 2.40 -20.73
CA PRO A 141 -5.91 1.57 -19.60
C PRO A 141 -6.84 1.79 -18.41
N ILE A 142 -7.07 0.71 -17.65
CA ILE A 142 -7.91 0.74 -16.47
C ILE A 142 -7.04 0.35 -15.26
N PRO A 143 -6.97 1.20 -14.22
CA PRO A 143 -6.32 0.83 -12.97
C PRO A 143 -6.98 -0.44 -12.42
N HIS A 144 -6.16 -1.47 -12.26
CA HIS A 144 -6.61 -2.78 -11.84
C HIS A 144 -5.55 -3.38 -10.94
N VAL A 145 -5.90 -3.70 -9.69
CA VAL A 145 -4.97 -4.19 -8.67
C VAL A 145 -5.46 -5.49 -8.07
N HIS A 146 -4.53 -6.38 -7.81
CA HIS A 146 -4.79 -7.71 -7.28
C HIS A 146 -4.10 -7.85 -5.92
N LEU A 147 -4.68 -8.65 -5.02
CA LEU A 147 -3.98 -9.18 -3.84
C LEU A 147 -4.00 -10.69 -3.98
N THR A 148 -2.84 -11.30 -4.19
CA THR A 148 -2.76 -12.72 -4.57
C THR A 148 -1.88 -13.52 -3.63
N ASP A 149 -2.30 -14.75 -3.33
CA ASP A 149 -1.54 -15.79 -2.63
C ASP A 149 -1.29 -16.98 -3.58
N PHE A 150 -0.20 -16.95 -4.33
CA PHE A 150 -0.01 -17.93 -5.41
C PHE A 150 0.22 -19.39 -4.95
N GLY A 151 0.51 -19.61 -3.66
CA GLY A 151 0.97 -20.89 -3.12
C GLY A 151 -0.02 -21.72 -2.32
N ASP A 152 -1.31 -21.34 -2.23
CA ASP A 152 -2.26 -21.88 -1.24
C ASP A 152 -1.71 -21.78 0.21
N GLU A 153 -0.75 -20.87 0.45
CA GLU A 153 -0.07 -20.70 1.74
C GLU A 153 -1.00 -20.19 2.82
N PHE A 154 -2.15 -19.64 2.39
CA PHE A 154 -3.25 -19.24 3.22
C PHE A 154 -4.51 -20.04 2.81
N PRO A 155 -4.57 -21.35 3.10
CA PRO A 155 -5.63 -22.25 2.63
C PRO A 155 -7.02 -21.91 3.19
N ASP A 156 -7.06 -21.05 4.22
CA ASP A 156 -8.29 -20.53 4.82
C ASP A 156 -8.84 -19.30 4.07
N LEU A 157 -8.11 -18.72 3.12
CA LEU A 157 -8.62 -17.63 2.29
C LEU A 157 -9.60 -18.16 1.23
N PRO A 158 -10.76 -17.52 1.01
CA PRO A 158 -11.68 -17.96 -0.02
C PRO A 158 -11.06 -17.73 -1.40
N VAL A 159 -11.03 -18.77 -2.23
CA VAL A 159 -10.70 -18.64 -3.65
C VAL A 159 -11.63 -17.63 -4.31
N GLY A 160 -11.07 -16.54 -4.83
CA GLY A 160 -11.82 -15.44 -5.43
C GLY A 160 -12.13 -15.70 -6.91
N PHE A 161 -11.08 -15.89 -7.71
CA PHE A 161 -11.14 -16.18 -9.15
C PHE A 161 -9.93 -17.03 -9.59
N GLY A 162 -10.15 -18.16 -10.26
CA GLY A 162 -9.06 -19.07 -10.63
C GLY A 162 -8.50 -19.83 -9.41
N PRO A 163 -7.22 -20.25 -9.41
CA PRO A 163 -6.60 -20.90 -8.26
C PRO A 163 -6.12 -19.94 -7.16
N HIS A 164 -6.42 -18.63 -7.23
CA HIS A 164 -5.86 -17.62 -6.31
C HIS A 164 -6.86 -16.53 -5.87
N LEU A 165 -6.50 -15.72 -4.88
CA LEU A 165 -7.25 -14.52 -4.47
C LEU A 165 -7.09 -13.36 -5.49
N ASP A 166 -8.22 -12.73 -5.85
CA ASP A 166 -8.30 -11.56 -6.76
C ASP A 166 -9.47 -10.65 -6.34
N VAL A 167 -9.25 -9.34 -6.13
CA VAL A 167 -10.11 -8.52 -5.24
C VAL A 167 -10.40 -7.03 -5.59
N ALA A 168 -10.25 -6.51 -6.83
CA ALA A 168 -10.56 -5.08 -7.14
C ALA A 168 -11.64 -4.80 -8.22
N PHE A 169 -12.80 -4.19 -7.87
CA PHE A 169 -13.92 -3.93 -8.80
C PHE A 169 -14.87 -2.73 -8.49
N PHE A 170 -14.64 -1.54 -9.04
CA PHE A 170 -15.20 -0.25 -8.59
C PHE A 170 -16.64 0.11 -8.99
N THR A 171 -17.30 -0.65 -9.86
CA THR A 171 -18.63 -0.27 -10.38
C THR A 171 -19.76 -1.24 -10.03
N ARG A 172 -19.47 -2.34 -9.33
CA ARG A 172 -20.42 -3.46 -9.17
C ARG A 172 -20.49 -3.95 -7.73
N THR A 173 -21.68 -4.36 -7.29
CA THR A 173 -21.88 -5.03 -6.00
C THR A 173 -21.30 -6.44 -6.03
N ARG A 174 -20.98 -7.01 -4.86
CA ARG A 174 -20.49 -8.40 -4.71
C ARG A 174 -21.32 -9.42 -5.50
N ALA A 175 -22.65 -9.29 -5.49
CA ALA A 175 -23.53 -10.18 -6.23
C ALA A 175 -23.37 -10.04 -7.75
N GLN A 176 -23.28 -8.80 -8.26
CA GLN A 176 -23.10 -8.51 -9.69
C GLN A 176 -21.74 -8.97 -10.25
N LEU A 177 -20.74 -9.16 -9.38
CA LEU A 177 -19.43 -9.70 -9.73
C LEU A 177 -19.41 -11.23 -9.75
N LEU A 178 -20.04 -11.86 -8.75
CA LEU A 178 -20.13 -13.33 -8.68
C LEU A 178 -21.02 -13.93 -9.77
N ASP A 179 -22.00 -13.16 -10.27
CA ASP A 179 -22.93 -13.57 -11.33
C ASP A 179 -22.42 -13.24 -12.76
N ASP A 180 -21.29 -12.54 -12.90
CA ASP A 180 -20.67 -12.19 -14.19
C ASP A 180 -19.17 -12.54 -14.21
N PRO A 181 -18.78 -13.69 -14.79
CA PRO A 181 -17.40 -14.15 -14.82
C PRO A 181 -16.45 -13.27 -15.65
N GLY A 182 -16.96 -12.27 -16.39
CA GLY A 182 -16.17 -11.28 -17.13
C GLY A 182 -16.07 -9.91 -16.44
N ALA A 183 -16.69 -9.74 -15.26
CA ALA A 183 -16.67 -8.47 -14.53
C ALA A 183 -15.27 -8.11 -13.99
N GLY A 184 -14.37 -9.10 -13.95
CA GLY A 184 -12.91 -9.03 -13.89
C GLY A 184 -12.26 -7.88 -14.68
N GLU A 185 -12.83 -7.55 -15.83
CA GLU A 185 -12.13 -6.71 -16.82
C GLU A 185 -12.54 -5.24 -16.74
N GLN A 186 -13.45 -4.89 -15.83
CA GLN A 186 -14.04 -3.56 -15.77
C GLN A 186 -13.89 -3.00 -14.37
N PHE A 187 -12.92 -2.08 -14.27
CA PHE A 187 -12.83 -1.02 -13.27
C PHE A 187 -12.36 -1.50 -11.87
N GLY A 188 -11.11 -1.26 -11.44
CA GLY A 188 -10.58 -1.62 -10.10
C GLY A 188 -10.34 -0.46 -9.10
N GLN A 189 -10.42 -0.72 -7.79
CA GLN A 189 -10.17 0.29 -6.74
C GLN A 189 -8.68 0.59 -6.57
N ARG A 190 -8.31 1.87 -6.67
CA ARG A 190 -6.93 2.36 -6.48
C ARG A 190 -6.51 2.34 -5.01
N MET A 191 -5.25 2.00 -4.76
CA MET A 191 -4.56 2.37 -3.53
C MET A 191 -4.44 3.90 -3.47
N ILE A 192 -4.68 4.46 -2.29
CA ILE A 192 -4.68 5.89 -2.04
C ILE A 192 -3.51 6.24 -1.12
N ALA A 193 -2.76 7.28 -1.47
CA ALA A 193 -1.79 7.94 -0.61
C ALA A 193 -2.40 9.18 0.04
N THR A 194 -2.21 9.37 1.34
CA THR A 194 -2.62 10.58 2.07
C THR A 194 -1.44 11.11 2.86
N GLN A 195 -1.03 12.34 2.58
CA GLN A 195 0.09 12.97 3.27
C GLN A 195 -0.20 13.06 4.78
N VAL A 196 0.78 12.67 5.59
CA VAL A 196 0.72 12.84 7.04
C VAL A 196 1.04 14.30 7.36
N PRO A 197 0.17 15.03 8.09
CA PRO A 197 0.45 16.41 8.44
C PRO A 197 1.72 16.52 9.28
N GLU A 198 2.61 17.43 8.90
CA GLU A 198 3.75 17.80 9.73
C GLU A 198 3.27 18.18 11.13
N PRO A 199 4.02 17.86 12.21
CA PRO A 199 3.65 18.23 13.58
C PRO A 199 3.36 19.73 13.76
N GLY A 200 3.85 20.60 12.87
CA GLY A 200 3.58 22.04 12.85
C GLY A 200 2.28 22.47 12.13
N ALA A 201 1.67 21.61 11.31
CA ALA A 201 0.45 21.92 10.56
C ALA A 201 -0.85 21.78 11.39
N LEU A 202 -0.77 21.17 12.59
CA LEU A 202 -1.90 20.98 13.50
C LEU A 202 -2.23 22.20 14.38
N VAL A 203 -1.62 23.37 14.15
CA VAL A 203 -2.07 24.63 14.76
C VAL A 203 -3.25 25.19 13.96
N GLY A 204 -4.35 24.44 13.96
CA GLY A 204 -5.57 24.87 13.28
C GLY A 204 -6.42 23.73 12.77
N LEU A 205 -6.83 22.82 13.65
CA LEU A 205 -8.15 22.16 13.65
C LEU A 205 -8.16 21.17 14.83
N GLY A 206 -9.00 21.45 15.81
CA GLY A 206 -9.06 20.69 17.05
C GLY A 206 -9.69 19.30 16.92
N ALA A 207 -9.26 18.43 17.83
CA ALA A 207 -9.94 17.24 18.33
C ALA A 207 -10.06 16.01 17.40
N ILE A 208 -9.17 15.03 17.61
CA ILE A 208 -9.57 13.63 17.68
C ILE A 208 -9.03 13.05 19.00
N ALA A 209 -9.96 12.46 19.74
CA ALA A 209 -9.88 12.22 21.17
C ALA A 209 -9.14 10.95 21.56
N LEU A 210 -8.47 11.05 22.71
CA LEU A 210 -8.03 9.97 23.58
C LEU A 210 -9.12 8.92 23.81
N LEU A 211 -8.95 7.72 23.28
CA LEU A 211 -9.69 6.52 23.70
C LEU A 211 -8.73 5.37 23.95
N ALA A 212 -8.01 5.45 25.06
CA ALA A 212 -7.46 4.27 25.72
C ALA A 212 -7.45 4.50 27.24
N GLY A 213 -8.16 3.63 27.97
CA GLY A 213 -7.92 3.43 29.39
C GLY A 213 -8.99 3.99 30.33
N ARG A 214 -10.13 3.32 30.42
CA ARG A 214 -10.82 3.12 31.71
C ARG A 214 -11.76 1.92 31.67
N TRP A 215 -11.13 0.75 31.57
CA TRP A 215 -11.78 -0.50 31.93
C TRP A 215 -11.99 -0.56 33.45
N GLN A 216 -13.14 -1.11 33.80
CA GLN A 216 -13.81 -1.02 35.09
C GLN A 216 -13.02 -1.65 36.24
N ARG A 217 -12.78 -0.87 37.30
CA ARG A 217 -12.58 -1.37 38.66
C ARG A 217 -13.51 -0.63 39.61
N SER A 218 -14.70 -1.18 39.83
CA SER A 218 -15.30 -1.26 41.16
C SER A 218 -16.56 -2.14 41.13
N LYS A 219 -16.36 -3.46 41.24
CA LYS A 219 -17.37 -4.29 41.90
C LYS A 219 -16.98 -4.37 43.37
N GLY A 220 -17.88 -3.89 44.22
CA GLY A 220 -18.01 -4.32 45.61
C GLY A 220 -17.15 -3.59 46.63
N GLN A 221 -17.75 -2.60 47.31
CA GLN A 221 -17.76 -2.63 48.77
C GLN A 221 -19.01 -1.93 49.33
N ALA A 222 -19.60 -2.61 50.32
CA ALA A 222 -20.85 -2.32 51.00
C ALA A 222 -20.78 -1.10 51.93
N LYS A 223 -21.92 -0.43 52.22
CA LYS A 223 -22.76 -0.60 53.43
C LYS A 223 -23.65 0.63 53.72
N SER A 224 -24.85 0.36 54.23
CA SER A 224 -25.60 1.11 55.27
C SER A 224 -26.16 2.51 54.96
N VAL A 225 -27.49 2.62 54.84
CA VAL A 225 -28.42 2.99 55.95
C VAL A 225 -29.70 2.18 55.78
#